data_AF-A0A0U3HJC7-F1
#
_entry.id   AF-A0A0U3HJC7-F1
#
_cell.length_a   1.000
_cell.length_b   1.000
_cell.length_c   1.000
_cell.angle_alpha   90.00
_cell.angle_beta   90.00
_cell.angle_gamma   90.00
#
_symmetry.space_group_name_H-M   'P 1'
#
loop_
_entity.id
_entity.type
_entity.pdbx_description
1 polymer ?
#
loop_
_entity_poly.entity_id
_entity_poly.type
_entity_poly.pdbx_seq_one_letter_code
_entity_poly.pdbx_strand_id
1 'polypeptide(L)'
;MSVKFGKHDKNQLSEELARISEMIDKAEEIHEETGEVPTTDLVNLYTLSGYYESKVGKGNYTYYHLYSVFAEKYVNFIRTTMSEYARSTKETEIEYINILLDDGYFLILEGEEDKVVLPHPSALASTHTHPGICFFSHKDLETADFLFMRNYLAVGVTSNECALILFRNGVYTLEDKSELESLSKQVKKVKTFQELLNVYSNSSKKFTNLKLLFTQFA
;
A
#
# COMPACT_ATOMS: atom_id res chain seq x y z
N MET A 1 15.52 -10.99 -17.96
CA MET A 1 14.99 -11.68 -16.77
C MET A 1 13.68 -12.32 -17.22
N SER A 2 13.59 -13.65 -17.27
CA SER A 2 12.34 -14.34 -17.64
C SER A 2 11.56 -14.61 -16.37
N VAL A 3 10.43 -13.91 -16.21
CA VAL A 3 9.45 -14.23 -15.17
C VAL A 3 9.00 -15.68 -15.39
N LYS A 4 9.22 -16.57 -14.40
CA LYS A 4 8.87 -18.00 -14.50
C LYS A 4 7.37 -18.24 -14.42
N PHE A 5 6.67 -17.46 -13.61
CA PHE A 5 5.22 -17.47 -13.49
C PHE A 5 4.69 -16.03 -13.41
N GLY A 6 3.71 -15.71 -14.25
CA GLY A 6 3.07 -14.41 -14.31
C GLY A 6 1.56 -14.57 -14.49
N LYS A 7 0.78 -14.14 -13.51
CA LYS A 7 -0.67 -13.97 -13.64
C LYS A 7 -0.97 -12.50 -13.94
N HIS A 8 -1.84 -12.25 -14.91
CA HIS A 8 -2.41 -10.93 -15.19
C HIS A 8 -3.92 -11.06 -15.21
N ASP A 9 -4.59 -10.39 -14.28
CA ASP A 9 -6.02 -10.62 -14.03
C ASP A 9 -6.68 -9.37 -13.44
N LYS A 10 -8.01 -9.41 -13.31
CA LYS A 10 -8.83 -8.31 -12.81
C LYS A 10 -10.00 -8.88 -12.03
N ASN A 11 -10.36 -8.26 -10.91
CA ASN A 11 -11.54 -8.65 -10.14
C ASN A 11 -12.26 -7.43 -9.57
N GLN A 12 -13.44 -7.65 -8.99
CA GLN A 12 -14.26 -6.58 -8.45
C GLN A 12 -13.52 -5.73 -7.39
N LEU A 13 -12.71 -6.36 -6.51
CA LEU A 13 -11.97 -5.63 -5.49
C LEU A 13 -10.88 -4.76 -6.10
N SER A 14 -10.16 -5.25 -7.11
CA SER A 14 -9.11 -4.49 -7.78
C SER A 14 -9.68 -3.31 -8.59
N GLU A 15 -10.86 -3.47 -9.18
CA GLU A 15 -11.60 -2.38 -9.83
C GLU A 15 -12.07 -1.31 -8.85
N GLU A 16 -12.61 -1.73 -7.70
CA GLU A 16 -13.01 -0.79 -6.65
C GLU A 16 -11.81 0.00 -6.10
N LEU A 17 -10.65 -0.65 -5.95
CA LEU A 17 -9.42 -0.01 -5.51
C LEU A 17 -8.91 1.03 -6.52
N ALA A 18 -8.93 0.71 -7.82
CA ALA A 18 -8.59 1.65 -8.88
C ALA A 18 -9.48 2.89 -8.85
N ARG A 19 -10.80 2.71 -8.72
CA ARG A 19 -11.76 3.82 -8.59
C ARG A 19 -11.47 4.70 -7.36
N ILE A 20 -11.12 4.10 -6.23
CA ILE A 20 -10.79 4.87 -5.01
C ILE A 20 -9.49 5.65 -5.22
N SER A 21 -8.49 5.06 -5.88
CA SER A 21 -7.25 5.76 -6.21
C SER A 21 -7.50 6.97 -7.10
N GLU A 22 -8.31 6.81 -8.16
CA GLU A 22 -8.67 7.93 -9.04
C GLU A 22 -9.35 9.07 -8.27
N MET A 23 -10.21 8.74 -7.30
CA MET A 23 -10.82 9.74 -6.42
C MET A 23 -9.80 10.40 -5.48
N ILE A 24 -8.78 9.69 -5.01
CA ILE A 24 -7.69 10.27 -4.22
C ILE A 24 -6.91 11.25 -5.07
N ASP A 25 -6.48 10.84 -6.27
CA ASP A 25 -5.65 11.65 -7.16
C ASP A 25 -6.37 12.96 -7.54
N LYS A 26 -7.64 12.86 -7.95
CA LYS A 26 -8.49 14.04 -8.24
C LYS A 26 -8.64 14.96 -7.02
N ALA A 27 -8.76 14.39 -5.83
CA ALA A 27 -8.92 15.19 -4.62
C ALA A 27 -7.61 15.87 -4.19
N GLU A 28 -6.46 15.21 -4.38
CA GLU A 28 -5.14 15.83 -4.18
C GLU A 28 -4.94 17.00 -5.15
N GLU A 29 -5.26 16.82 -6.43
CA GLU A 29 -5.17 17.87 -7.46
C GLU A 29 -6.04 19.09 -7.12
N ILE A 30 -7.32 18.87 -6.79
CA ILE A 30 -8.21 19.96 -6.35
C ILE A 30 -7.61 20.69 -5.14
N HIS A 31 -7.14 19.94 -4.14
CA HIS A 31 -6.63 20.53 -2.92
C HIS A 31 -5.37 21.34 -3.15
N GLU A 32 -4.45 20.84 -3.98
CA GLU A 32 -3.21 21.53 -4.35
C GLU A 32 -3.49 22.82 -5.12
N GLU A 33 -4.36 22.76 -6.13
CA GLU A 33 -4.60 23.91 -7.02
C GLU A 33 -5.46 25.00 -6.38
N THR A 34 -6.43 24.62 -5.55
CA THR A 34 -7.44 25.56 -5.03
C THR A 34 -7.23 25.91 -3.56
N GLY A 35 -6.45 25.12 -2.82
CA GLY A 35 -6.36 25.18 -1.35
C GLY A 35 -7.64 24.73 -0.63
N GLU A 36 -8.67 24.29 -1.36
CA GLU A 36 -9.90 23.75 -0.78
C GLU A 36 -9.73 22.26 -0.48
N VAL A 37 -10.00 21.82 0.75
CA VAL A 37 -9.98 20.38 1.11
C VAL A 37 -11.28 19.71 0.63
N PRO A 38 -11.25 18.83 -0.39
CA PRO A 38 -12.47 18.19 -0.88
C PRO A 38 -13.06 17.23 0.14
N THR A 39 -14.37 17.02 0.04
CA THR A 39 -15.12 16.04 0.84
C THR A 39 -15.71 14.95 -0.03
N THR A 40 -16.12 13.82 0.56
CA THR A 40 -16.61 12.65 -0.18
C THR A 40 -17.70 11.89 0.57
N ASP A 41 -18.56 11.21 -0.19
CA ASP A 41 -19.49 10.17 0.26
C ASP A 41 -19.02 8.75 -0.15
N LEU A 42 -17.75 8.60 -0.54
CA LEU A 42 -17.11 7.40 -1.11
C LEU A 42 -17.55 7.03 -2.54
N VAL A 43 -18.44 7.83 -3.13
CA VAL A 43 -18.91 7.69 -4.52
C VAL A 43 -18.49 8.88 -5.36
N ASN A 44 -18.62 10.09 -4.80
CA ASN A 44 -18.33 11.36 -5.46
C ASN A 44 -17.40 12.21 -4.58
N LEU A 45 -16.68 13.12 -5.23
CA LEU A 45 -16.01 14.24 -4.58
C LEU A 45 -16.94 15.45 -4.55
N TYR A 46 -16.81 16.26 -3.50
CA TYR A 46 -17.60 17.46 -3.28
C TYR A 46 -16.68 18.63 -2.94
N THR A 47 -16.93 19.78 -3.58
CA THR A 47 -16.29 21.06 -3.29
C THR A 47 -17.34 22.18 -3.24
N LEU A 48 -16.97 23.36 -2.76
CA LEU A 48 -17.83 24.54 -2.68
C LEU A 48 -18.16 25.11 -4.06
N SER A 49 -17.24 24.95 -5.02
CA SER A 49 -17.34 25.58 -6.35
C SER A 49 -17.56 24.60 -7.51
N GLY A 50 -17.44 23.28 -7.29
CA GLY A 50 -17.60 22.26 -8.33
C GLY A 50 -16.42 22.19 -9.32
N TYR A 51 -15.23 21.87 -8.81
CA TYR A 51 -13.98 21.75 -9.59
C TYR A 51 -13.75 20.30 -10.05
N TYR A 52 -13.14 20.09 -11.23
CA TYR A 52 -12.73 18.75 -11.71
C TYR A 52 -13.79 17.67 -11.54
N GLU A 53 -15.01 17.95 -12.03
CA GLU A 53 -16.18 17.05 -11.95
C GLU A 53 -16.70 16.78 -10.52
N SER A 54 -16.16 17.46 -9.51
CA SER A 54 -16.73 17.41 -8.16
C SER A 54 -18.12 18.03 -8.13
N LYS A 55 -18.95 17.52 -7.23
CA LYS A 55 -20.28 18.04 -6.98
C LYS A 55 -20.21 19.26 -6.07
N VAL A 56 -21.04 20.25 -6.33
CA VAL A 56 -21.21 21.37 -5.39
C VAL A 56 -21.86 20.87 -4.12
N GLY A 57 -21.21 21.07 -2.97
CA GLY A 57 -21.75 20.73 -1.66
C GLY A 57 -20.70 20.15 -0.72
N LYS A 58 -21.14 19.26 0.17
CA LYS A 58 -20.30 18.64 1.19
C LYS A 58 -20.64 17.17 1.37
N GLY A 59 -19.64 16.31 1.25
CA GLY A 59 -19.73 14.90 1.60
C GLY A 59 -19.65 14.66 3.11
N ASN A 60 -19.80 13.40 3.50
CA ASN A 60 -19.79 12.98 4.91
C ASN A 60 -18.38 12.97 5.51
N TYR A 61 -17.35 12.84 4.68
CA TYR A 61 -15.95 12.71 5.08
C TYR A 61 -15.05 13.68 4.33
N THR A 62 -13.90 14.03 4.88
CA THR A 62 -12.80 14.61 4.08
C THR A 62 -12.23 13.55 3.14
N TYR A 63 -11.64 13.97 2.01
CA TYR A 63 -11.06 13.02 1.05
C TYR A 63 -9.95 12.15 1.67
N TYR A 64 -9.27 12.63 2.74
CA TYR A 64 -8.30 11.84 3.51
C TYR A 64 -8.87 10.51 4.05
N HIS A 65 -10.19 10.38 4.18
CA HIS A 65 -10.80 9.11 4.56
C HIS A 65 -10.65 8.03 3.47
N LEU A 66 -10.52 8.42 2.20
CA LEU A 66 -10.36 7.49 1.07
C LEU A 66 -9.10 6.63 1.21
N TYR A 67 -8.01 7.15 1.79
CA TYR A 67 -6.80 6.35 1.98
C TYR A 67 -7.01 5.18 2.95
N SER A 68 -7.74 5.41 4.04
CA SER A 68 -8.10 4.35 4.99
C SER A 68 -9.01 3.31 4.32
N VAL A 69 -10.01 3.77 3.55
CA VAL A 69 -10.91 2.88 2.79
C VAL A 69 -10.13 2.07 1.76
N PHE A 70 -9.17 2.68 1.06
CA PHE A 70 -8.27 2.00 0.14
C PHE A 70 -7.47 0.92 0.87
N ALA A 71 -6.80 1.24 1.98
CA ALA A 71 -5.98 0.30 2.72
C ALA A 71 -6.78 -0.90 3.25
N GLU A 72 -7.98 -0.67 3.81
CA GLU A 72 -8.86 -1.73 4.32
C GLU A 72 -9.35 -2.65 3.18
N LYS A 73 -9.73 -2.08 2.04
CA LYS A 73 -10.10 -2.87 0.86
C LYS A 73 -8.91 -3.61 0.28
N TYR A 74 -7.73 -3.00 0.31
CA TYR A 74 -6.51 -3.59 -0.20
C TYR A 74 -6.11 -4.82 0.61
N VAL A 75 -6.25 -4.79 1.95
CA VAL A 75 -6.07 -5.99 2.79
C VAL A 75 -7.01 -7.13 2.38
N ASN A 76 -8.28 -6.83 2.09
CA ASN A 76 -9.23 -7.85 1.62
C ASN A 76 -8.86 -8.39 0.22
N PHE A 77 -8.39 -7.52 -0.66
CA PHE A 77 -7.87 -7.91 -1.97
C PHE A 77 -6.65 -8.84 -1.83
N ILE A 78 -5.69 -8.51 -0.96
CA ILE A 78 -4.53 -9.36 -0.68
C ILE A 78 -4.97 -10.70 -0.08
N ARG A 79 -5.86 -10.71 0.92
CA ARG A 79 -6.35 -11.95 1.52
C ARG A 79 -6.98 -12.90 0.49
N THR A 80 -7.73 -12.35 -0.44
CA THR A 80 -8.42 -13.16 -1.48
C THR A 80 -7.49 -13.58 -2.61
N THR A 81 -6.60 -12.69 -3.03
CA THR A 81 -5.80 -12.87 -4.25
C THR A 81 -4.45 -13.53 -4.00
N MET A 82 -3.87 -13.33 -2.81
CA MET A 82 -2.51 -13.79 -2.46
C MET A 82 -2.48 -14.99 -1.50
N SER A 83 -3.62 -15.47 -1.00
CA SER A 83 -3.65 -16.55 0.01
C SER A 83 -3.01 -17.86 -0.46
N GLU A 84 -3.30 -18.29 -1.68
CA GLU A 84 -2.70 -19.51 -2.25
C GLU A 84 -1.20 -19.37 -2.44
N TYR A 85 -0.74 -18.19 -2.87
CA TYR A 85 0.67 -17.86 -3.06
C TYR A 85 1.40 -17.79 -1.72
N ALA A 86 0.81 -17.15 -0.71
CA ALA A 86 1.37 -17.08 0.63
C ALA A 86 1.48 -18.48 1.29
N ARG A 87 0.50 -19.38 1.04
CA ARG A 87 0.61 -20.79 1.43
C ARG A 87 1.77 -21.47 0.69
N SER A 88 1.90 -21.26 -0.62
CA SER A 88 3.03 -21.80 -1.39
C SER A 88 4.38 -21.31 -0.86
N THR A 89 4.50 -20.03 -0.52
CA THR A 89 5.75 -19.45 0.02
C THR A 89 6.13 -20.08 1.35
N LYS A 90 5.16 -20.36 2.24
CA LYS A 90 5.44 -21.09 3.48
C LYS A 90 5.97 -22.51 3.25
N GLU A 91 5.54 -23.17 2.19
CA GLU A 91 5.93 -24.55 1.86
C GLU A 91 7.23 -24.64 1.06
N THR A 92 7.53 -23.63 0.23
CA THR A 92 8.59 -23.69 -0.78
C THR A 92 9.68 -22.63 -0.60
N GLU A 93 9.47 -21.66 0.29
CA GLU A 93 10.30 -20.46 0.46
C GLU A 93 10.36 -19.53 -0.77
N ILE A 94 9.60 -19.84 -1.83
CA ILE A 94 9.50 -19.00 -3.03
C ILE A 94 8.52 -17.85 -2.76
N GLU A 95 9.01 -16.62 -2.85
CA GLU A 95 8.19 -15.42 -2.68
C GLU A 95 7.46 -15.04 -3.98
N TYR A 96 6.26 -14.49 -3.82
CA TYR A 96 5.44 -13.94 -4.89
C TYR A 96 5.14 -12.48 -4.58
N ILE A 97 5.07 -11.67 -5.63
CA ILE A 97 4.72 -10.26 -5.53
C ILE A 97 3.51 -9.96 -6.37
N ASN A 98 2.57 -9.25 -5.76
CA ASN A 98 1.45 -8.62 -6.40
C ASN A 98 1.73 -7.16 -6.70
N ILE A 99 1.34 -6.71 -7.89
CA ILE A 99 1.35 -5.31 -8.29
C ILE A 99 -0.05 -4.96 -8.78
N LEU A 100 -0.72 -4.02 -8.12
CA LEU A 100 -2.03 -3.51 -8.51
C LEU A 100 -1.85 -2.27 -9.41
N LEU A 101 -2.33 -2.34 -10.64
CA LEU A 101 -2.25 -1.29 -11.65
C LEU A 101 -3.39 -0.26 -11.51
N ASP A 102 -3.20 0.88 -12.16
CA ASP A 102 -4.10 2.04 -12.17
C ASP A 102 -5.46 1.75 -12.80
N ASP A 103 -5.51 0.88 -13.82
CA ASP A 103 -6.72 0.44 -14.50
C ASP A 103 -7.48 -0.68 -13.75
N GLY A 104 -6.98 -1.08 -12.59
CA GLY A 104 -7.53 -2.13 -11.74
C GLY A 104 -7.13 -3.53 -12.13
N TYR A 105 -6.31 -3.73 -13.17
CA TYR A 105 -5.64 -5.01 -13.37
C TYR A 105 -4.57 -5.23 -12.30
N PHE A 106 -4.20 -6.48 -12.08
CA PHE A 106 -3.08 -6.80 -11.21
C PHE A 106 -2.21 -7.90 -11.80
N LEU A 107 -0.94 -7.83 -11.43
CA LEU A 107 0.06 -8.83 -11.75
C LEU A 107 0.39 -9.65 -10.51
N ILE A 108 0.64 -10.94 -10.67
CA ILE A 108 1.30 -11.77 -9.67
C ILE A 108 2.51 -12.41 -10.32
N LEU A 109 3.67 -12.16 -9.75
CA LEU A 109 4.95 -12.58 -10.29
C LEU A 109 5.69 -13.40 -9.24
N GLU A 110 6.32 -14.49 -9.68
CA GLU A 110 7.27 -15.24 -8.86
C GLU A 110 8.58 -14.43 -8.72
N GLY A 111 9.00 -14.17 -7.48
CA GLY A 111 10.30 -13.61 -7.15
C GLY A 111 11.39 -14.68 -7.08
N GLU A 112 12.66 -14.27 -7.13
CA GLU A 112 13.77 -15.19 -6.83
C GLU A 112 13.97 -15.28 -5.31
N GLU A 113 14.51 -16.42 -4.85
CA GLU A 113 14.98 -16.64 -3.48
C GLU A 113 15.84 -15.44 -3.04
N ASP A 114 15.43 -14.74 -1.99
CA ASP A 114 16.08 -13.54 -1.41
C ASP A 114 16.21 -12.28 -2.28
N LYS A 115 15.64 -12.22 -3.51
CA LYS A 115 15.69 -11.01 -4.35
C LYS A 115 14.47 -10.82 -5.25
N VAL A 116 13.74 -9.73 -5.02
CA VAL A 116 12.80 -9.15 -6.00
C VAL A 116 13.43 -7.90 -6.61
N VAL A 117 14.01 -8.02 -7.81
CA VAL A 117 14.40 -6.87 -8.65
C VAL A 117 13.43 -6.78 -9.81
N LEU A 118 12.32 -6.09 -9.62
CA LEU A 118 11.33 -5.87 -10.68
C LEU A 118 11.38 -4.43 -11.21
N PRO A 119 11.14 -4.23 -12.52
CA PRO A 119 10.79 -2.91 -13.02
C PRO A 119 9.44 -2.54 -12.41
N HIS A 120 9.42 -1.55 -11.52
CA HIS A 120 8.18 -1.11 -10.89
C HIS A 120 7.44 -0.22 -11.90
N PRO A 121 6.30 -0.66 -12.48
CA PRO A 121 5.53 0.18 -13.40
C PRO A 121 4.87 1.33 -12.63
N SER A 122 4.19 2.23 -13.33
CA SER A 122 3.18 3.06 -12.67
C SER A 122 2.09 2.10 -12.15
N ALA A 123 1.85 2.12 -10.85
CA ALA A 123 0.91 1.24 -10.19
C ALA A 123 0.42 1.88 -8.88
N LEU A 124 -0.66 1.33 -8.34
CA LEU A 124 -1.32 1.84 -7.15
C LEU A 124 -0.75 1.25 -5.86
N ALA A 125 -0.43 -0.04 -5.88
CA ALA A 125 0.03 -0.74 -4.69
C ALA A 125 0.89 -1.96 -5.05
N SER A 126 1.71 -2.38 -4.08
CA SER A 126 2.53 -3.59 -4.19
C SER A 126 2.49 -4.40 -2.91
N THR A 127 2.48 -5.71 -3.00
CA THR A 127 2.58 -6.59 -1.83
C THR A 127 3.27 -7.89 -2.17
N HIS A 128 4.26 -8.28 -1.38
CA HIS A 128 4.91 -9.59 -1.53
C HIS A 128 4.67 -10.51 -0.34
N THR A 129 4.83 -11.81 -0.60
CA THR A 129 4.66 -12.86 0.39
C THR A 129 5.94 -13.08 1.18
N HIS A 130 5.83 -13.34 2.48
CA HIS A 130 6.93 -13.85 3.32
C HIS A 130 6.60 -15.28 3.79
N PRO A 131 7.62 -16.15 3.97
CA PRO A 131 7.42 -17.54 4.43
C PRO A 131 7.01 -17.65 5.90
N GLY A 132 7.21 -16.60 6.71
CA GLY A 132 6.97 -16.62 8.15
C GLY A 132 6.14 -15.44 8.65
N ILE A 133 6.82 -14.43 9.19
CA ILE A 133 6.17 -13.25 9.78
C ILE A 133 5.83 -12.21 8.71
N CYS A 134 4.73 -11.48 8.87
CA CYS A 134 4.36 -10.36 8.00
C CYS A 134 4.94 -9.03 8.52
N PHE A 135 6.26 -8.92 8.61
CA PHE A 135 6.93 -7.67 8.95
C PHE A 135 7.95 -7.32 7.87
N PHE A 136 7.98 -6.05 7.46
CA PHE A 136 8.95 -5.60 6.47
C PHE A 136 10.37 -5.81 6.99
N SER A 137 11.21 -6.40 6.15
CA SER A 137 12.65 -6.33 6.28
C SER A 137 13.14 -4.91 6.01
N HIS A 138 14.40 -4.62 6.37
CA HIS A 138 15.00 -3.32 6.04
C HIS A 138 15.06 -3.07 4.52
N LYS A 139 15.17 -4.12 3.70
CA LYS A 139 15.16 -4.04 2.22
C LYS A 139 13.78 -3.73 1.68
N ASP A 140 12.74 -4.28 2.29
CA ASP A 140 11.37 -3.97 1.93
C ASP A 140 11.05 -2.50 2.23
N LEU A 141 11.55 -1.96 3.35
CA LEU A 141 11.37 -0.55 3.70
C LEU A 141 12.14 0.41 2.77
N GLU A 142 13.35 0.02 2.33
CA GLU A 142 14.09 0.75 1.28
C GLU A 142 13.29 0.77 -0.04
N THR A 143 12.65 -0.35 -0.38
CA THR A 143 11.79 -0.45 -1.57
C THR A 143 10.51 0.36 -1.41
N ALA A 144 9.93 0.40 -0.21
CA ALA A 144 8.75 1.19 0.08
C ALA A 144 8.98 2.70 -0.13
N ASP A 145 10.12 3.25 0.30
CA ASP A 145 10.51 4.64 0.00
C ASP A 145 10.49 4.92 -1.50
N PHE A 146 11.12 4.04 -2.28
CA PHE A 146 11.12 4.16 -3.74
C PHE A 146 9.72 4.11 -4.36
N LEU A 147 8.84 3.27 -3.82
CA LEU A 147 7.46 3.14 -4.30
C LEU A 147 6.61 4.36 -3.95
N PHE A 148 6.74 4.91 -2.75
CA PHE A 148 6.02 6.13 -2.38
C PHE A 148 6.49 7.35 -3.16
N MET A 149 7.78 7.45 -3.50
CA MET A 149 8.28 8.45 -4.44
C MET A 149 7.67 8.32 -5.86
N ARG A 150 7.07 7.17 -6.17
CA ARG A 150 6.35 6.88 -7.42
C ARG A 150 4.83 6.90 -7.26
N ASN A 151 4.33 7.58 -6.24
CA ASN A 151 2.91 7.77 -5.94
C ASN A 151 2.12 6.49 -5.57
N TYR A 152 2.79 5.38 -5.25
CA TYR A 152 2.07 4.21 -4.71
C TYR A 152 1.30 4.61 -3.45
N LEU A 153 0.06 4.14 -3.33
CA LEU A 153 -0.79 4.38 -2.17
C LEU A 153 -0.49 3.41 -1.04
N ALA A 154 -0.06 2.18 -1.35
CA ALA A 154 0.22 1.16 -0.36
C ALA A 154 1.36 0.21 -0.77
N VAL A 155 2.13 -0.21 0.24
CA VAL A 155 3.14 -1.25 0.14
C VAL A 155 2.87 -2.26 1.25
N GLY A 156 2.93 -3.55 0.96
CA GLY A 156 2.53 -4.59 1.90
C GLY A 156 3.47 -5.77 1.94
N VAL A 157 3.46 -6.47 3.08
CA VAL A 157 3.97 -7.82 3.21
C VAL A 157 2.87 -8.71 3.75
N THR A 158 2.76 -9.92 3.24
CA THR A 158 1.73 -10.88 3.68
C THR A 158 2.33 -12.26 3.90
N SER A 159 1.82 -12.98 4.89
CA SER A 159 2.03 -14.42 5.02
C SER A 159 0.68 -15.12 4.95
N ASN A 160 0.68 -16.45 5.12
CA ASN A 160 -0.55 -17.23 5.21
C ASN A 160 -1.41 -16.85 6.43
N GLU A 161 -0.86 -16.15 7.43
CA GLU A 161 -1.49 -15.86 8.71
C GLU A 161 -1.76 -14.38 8.95
N CYS A 162 -1.10 -13.47 8.22
CA CYS A 162 -1.25 -12.05 8.45
C CYS A 162 -0.82 -11.18 7.26
N ALA A 163 -1.15 -9.90 7.33
CA ALA A 163 -0.62 -8.85 6.47
C ALA A 163 -0.25 -7.61 7.27
N LEU A 164 0.82 -6.96 6.84
CA LEU A 164 1.20 -5.62 7.30
C LEU A 164 1.29 -4.72 6.09
N ILE A 165 0.48 -3.67 6.07
CA ILE A 165 0.43 -2.68 5.01
C ILE A 165 0.94 -1.35 5.55
N LEU A 166 1.89 -0.74 4.85
CA LEU A 166 2.27 0.66 4.99
C LEU A 166 1.56 1.44 3.88
N PHE A 167 0.77 2.45 4.23
CA PHE A 167 -0.05 3.19 3.27
C PHE A 167 0.00 4.70 3.50
N ARG A 168 -0.24 5.46 2.43
CA ARG A 168 -0.36 6.92 2.47
C ARG A 168 -1.62 7.34 3.22
N ASN A 169 -1.57 8.47 3.90
CA ASN A 169 -2.71 9.17 4.50
C ASN A 169 -2.63 10.66 4.14
N GLY A 170 -2.10 10.95 2.95
CA GLY A 170 -1.73 12.26 2.45
C GLY A 170 -0.60 12.15 1.42
N VAL A 171 -0.14 13.30 0.94
CA VAL A 171 1.01 13.38 0.02
C VAL A 171 2.28 12.96 0.75
N TYR A 172 3.10 12.12 0.11
CA TYR A 172 4.36 11.66 0.68
C TYR A 172 5.39 12.79 0.74
N THR A 173 6.00 13.03 1.91
CA THR A 173 6.95 14.15 2.11
C THR A 173 8.37 13.70 2.44
N LEU A 174 9.31 14.66 2.45
CA LEU A 174 10.69 14.42 2.87
C LEU A 174 10.79 13.99 4.34
N GLU A 175 9.89 14.47 5.19
CA GLU A 175 9.78 14.04 6.59
C GLU A 175 9.38 12.57 6.67
N ASP A 176 8.38 12.13 5.90
CA ASP A 176 7.97 10.73 5.86
C ASP A 176 9.10 9.82 5.34
N LYS A 177 9.88 10.29 4.35
CA LYS A 177 11.10 9.62 3.88
C LYS A 177 12.15 9.47 4.98
N SER A 178 12.45 10.56 5.69
CA SER A 178 13.42 10.53 6.79
C SER A 178 13.02 9.54 7.88
N GLU A 179 11.73 9.51 8.24
CA GLU A 179 11.21 8.56 9.23
C GLU A 179 11.22 7.11 8.72
N LEU A 180 10.94 6.88 7.44
CA LEU A 180 10.98 5.55 6.83
C LEU A 180 12.42 5.00 6.75
N GLU A 181 13.40 5.85 6.39
CA GLU A 181 14.82 5.50 6.44
C GLU A 181 15.28 5.20 7.86
N SER A 182 14.82 5.97 8.83
CA SER A 182 15.10 5.75 10.26
C SER A 182 14.54 4.41 10.73
N LEU A 183 13.31 4.08 10.34
CA LEU A 183 12.69 2.79 10.60
C LEU A 183 13.50 1.65 9.97
N SER A 184 13.89 1.76 8.70
CA SER A 184 14.73 0.76 8.01
C SER A 184 16.06 0.51 8.74
N LYS A 185 16.77 1.59 9.13
CA LYS A 185 18.02 1.50 9.89
C LYS A 185 17.85 0.84 11.26
N GLN A 186 16.71 1.05 11.92
CA GLN A 186 16.38 0.41 13.20
C GLN A 186 16.05 -1.06 13.02
N VAL A 187 15.17 -1.41 12.07
CA VAL A 187 14.81 -2.81 11.74
C VAL A 187 16.04 -3.65 11.40
N LYS A 188 17.01 -3.08 10.67
CA LYS A 188 18.28 -3.76 10.36
C LYS A 188 19.10 -4.18 11.61
N LYS A 189 18.92 -3.50 12.74
CA LYS A 189 19.67 -3.74 13.99
C LYS A 189 18.93 -4.63 14.98
N VAL A 190 17.65 -4.90 14.74
CA VAL A 190 16.81 -5.72 15.61
C VAL A 190 17.29 -7.16 15.64
N LYS A 191 17.33 -7.76 16.84
CA LYS A 191 17.70 -9.17 17.03
C LYS A 191 16.56 -10.02 17.55
N THR A 192 15.53 -9.39 18.12
CA THR A 192 14.39 -10.09 18.73
C THR A 192 13.07 -9.57 18.21
N PHE A 193 12.03 -10.42 18.23
CA PHE A 193 10.70 -10.01 17.81
C PHE A 193 10.12 -8.89 18.70
N GLN A 194 10.41 -8.88 20.00
CA GLN A 194 9.95 -7.83 20.90
C GLN A 194 10.57 -6.47 20.58
N GLU A 195 11.85 -6.44 20.22
CA GLU A 195 12.52 -5.23 19.73
C GLU A 195 11.86 -4.74 18.43
N LEU A 196 11.52 -5.67 17.52
CA LEU A 196 10.83 -5.33 16.28
C LEU A 196 9.50 -4.60 16.55
N LEU A 197 8.66 -5.17 17.40
CA LEU A 197 7.37 -4.58 17.77
C LEU A 197 7.52 -3.18 18.38
N ASN A 198 8.54 -2.99 19.24
CA ASN A 198 8.82 -1.71 19.85
C ASN A 198 9.26 -0.67 18.81
N VAL A 199 10.10 -1.06 17.84
CA VAL A 199 10.54 -0.20 16.74
C VAL A 199 9.34 0.26 15.91
N TYR A 200 8.46 -0.65 15.49
CA TYR A 200 7.27 -0.30 14.71
C TYR A 200 6.30 0.59 15.48
N SER A 201 6.02 0.29 16.77
CA SER A 201 5.14 1.09 17.63
C SER A 201 5.64 2.52 17.87
N ASN A 202 6.96 2.70 17.91
CA ASN A 202 7.56 4.02 18.06
C ASN A 202 7.57 4.80 16.74
N SER A 203 7.94 4.15 15.63
CA SER A 203 7.99 4.82 14.32
C SER A 203 6.59 5.17 13.79
N SER A 204 5.57 4.36 14.07
CA SER A 204 4.20 4.62 13.63
C SER A 204 3.62 5.95 14.15
N LYS A 205 4.16 6.47 15.27
CA LYS A 205 3.76 7.74 15.87
C LYS A 205 4.44 8.96 15.26
N LYS A 206 5.50 8.74 14.46
CA LYS A 206 6.32 9.80 13.86
C LYS A 206 5.96 10.09 12.42
N PHE A 207 5.36 9.13 11.71
CA PHE A 207 4.87 9.35 10.37
C PHE A 207 3.79 10.42 10.34
N THR A 208 3.88 11.32 9.36
CA THR A 208 2.91 12.39 9.17
C THR A 208 1.84 11.94 8.19
N ASN A 209 2.25 11.44 7.03
CA ASN A 209 1.37 11.00 5.96
C ASN A 209 1.51 9.51 5.62
N LEU A 210 2.17 8.74 6.47
CA LEU A 210 2.17 7.27 6.38
C LEU A 210 1.48 6.65 7.60
N LYS A 211 0.84 5.51 7.38
CA LYS A 211 0.20 4.72 8.43
C LYS A 211 0.47 3.23 8.23
N LEU A 212 0.46 2.49 9.32
CA LEU A 212 0.59 1.04 9.32
C LEU A 212 -0.76 0.41 9.66
N LEU A 213 -1.12 -0.62 8.89
CA LEU A 213 -2.28 -1.46 9.13
C LEU A 213 -1.82 -2.92 9.23
N PHE A 214 -1.86 -3.47 10.43
CA PHE A 214 -1.60 -4.88 10.69
C PHE A 214 -2.92 -5.64 10.79
N THR A 215 -3.02 -6.78 10.11
CA THR A 215 -4.20 -7.65 10.13
C THR A 215 -3.76 -9.10 10.28
N GLN A 216 -4.34 -9.82 11.25
CA GLN A 216 -4.25 -11.28 11.30
C GLN A 216 -5.41 -11.87 10.51
N PHE A 217 -5.11 -12.90 9.72
CA PHE A 217 -6.11 -13.69 9.03
C PHE A 217 -6.59 -14.76 10.01
N ALA A 218 -7.91 -14.80 10.24
CA ALA A 218 -8.58 -15.79 11.06
C ALA A 218 -8.84 -17.08 10.27
#